data_AF-K1L1N5-F1
#
_entry.id   AF-K1L1N5-F1
#
_cell.length_a   1.000
_cell.length_b   1.000
_cell.length_c   1.000
_cell.angle_alpha   90.00
_cell.angle_beta   90.00
_cell.angle_gamma   90.00
#
_symmetry.space_group_name_H-M   'P 1'
#
loop_
_entity.id
_entity.type
_entity.pdbx_description
1 polymer ?
#
loop_
_entity_poly.entity_id
_entity_poly.type
_entity_poly.pdbx_seq_one_letter_code
_entity_poly.pdbx_strand_id
1 'polypeptide(L)'
;MLYFKVVVNGNSNQVLTEREKLILQNSILHFSAMTNAIVTGKGVMLNPPDEGTMGIVFAYPEAIDAEKEVEVRESIVKRLNSFFTMSNLELNAVII
;
A
#
# COMPACT_ATOMS: atom_id res chain seq x y z
N MET A 1 7.10 18.35 1.54
CA MET A 1 6.59 17.09 2.13
C MET A 1 6.51 16.09 0.99
N LEU A 2 7.12 14.91 1.13
CA LEU A 2 7.17 13.88 0.07
C LEU A 2 5.94 12.99 0.22
N TYR A 3 5.25 12.77 -0.90
CA TYR A 3 4.06 11.93 -0.97
C TYR A 3 4.20 10.98 -2.14
N PHE A 4 3.93 9.71 -1.90
CA PHE A 4 3.66 8.76 -2.97
C PHE A 4 2.46 7.91 -2.62
N LYS A 5 1.74 7.48 -3.65
CA LYS A 5 0.49 6.72 -3.53
C LYS A 5 0.73 5.32 -4.06
N VAL A 6 0.27 4.31 -3.31
CA VAL A 6 0.14 2.95 -3.83
C VAL A 6 -1.33 2.66 -3.95
N VAL A 7 -1.79 2.34 -5.15
CA VAL A 7 -3.19 1.99 -5.44
C VAL A 7 -3.28 0.52 -5.80
N VAL A 8 -4.35 -0.12 -5.33
CA VAL A 8 -4.70 -1.50 -5.68
C VAL A 8 -5.80 -1.45 -6.73
N ASN A 9 -5.48 -1.96 -7.91
CA ASN A 9 -6.40 -2.10 -9.03
C ASN A 9 -6.82 -3.56 -9.16
N GLY A 10 -8.08 -3.81 -9.54
CA GLY A 10 -8.51 -5.13 -9.96
C GLY A 10 -7.99 -5.44 -11.37
N ASN A 11 -7.45 -6.65 -11.58
CA ASN A 11 -7.08 -7.14 -12.90
C ASN A 11 -8.27 -7.81 -13.63
N SER A 12 -9.43 -7.92 -12.96
CA SER A 12 -10.66 -8.52 -13.49
C SER A 12 -11.90 -7.98 -12.74
N ASN A 13 -13.10 -8.41 -13.15
CA ASN A 13 -14.41 -8.11 -12.54
C ASN A 13 -14.60 -8.64 -11.10
N GLN A 14 -13.54 -8.84 -10.30
CA GLN A 14 -13.67 -9.32 -8.93
C GLN A 14 -14.41 -8.28 -8.06
N VAL A 15 -15.67 -8.58 -7.75
CA VAL A 15 -16.51 -7.75 -6.88
C VAL A 15 -16.31 -8.20 -5.43
N LEU A 16 -15.55 -7.42 -4.67
CA LEU A 16 -15.44 -7.59 -3.22
C LEU A 16 -16.68 -7.03 -2.52
N THR A 17 -17.15 -7.73 -1.50
CA THR A 17 -18.15 -7.20 -0.56
C THR A 17 -17.55 -6.05 0.26
N GLU A 18 -18.39 -5.18 0.83
CA GLU A 18 -17.94 -4.09 1.70
C GLU A 18 -17.10 -4.59 2.89
N ARG A 19 -17.45 -5.75 3.45
CA ARG A 19 -16.68 -6.37 4.53
C ARG A 19 -15.29 -6.79 4.05
N GLU A 20 -15.18 -7.41 2.88
CA GLU A 20 -13.89 -7.83 2.30
C GLU A 20 -13.02 -6.61 1.95
N LYS A 21 -13.62 -5.55 1.40
CA LYS A 21 -12.91 -4.28 1.16
C LYS A 21 -12.31 -3.72 2.44
N LEU A 22 -13.08 -3.69 3.53
CA LEU A 22 -12.59 -3.20 4.84
C LEU A 22 -11.46 -4.06 5.41
N ILE A 23 -11.61 -5.39 5.35
CA ILE A 23 -10.56 -6.32 5.80
C ILE A 23 -9.28 -6.09 5.00
N LEU A 24 -9.41 -6.05 3.68
CA LEU A 24 -8.29 -5.90 2.77
C LEU A 24 -7.59 -4.54 2.92
N GLN A 25 -8.35 -3.46 3.04
CA GLN A 25 -7.83 -2.11 3.29
C GLN A 25 -7.04 -2.05 4.60
N ASN A 26 -7.55 -2.67 5.67
CA ASN A 26 -6.84 -2.75 6.95
C ASN A 26 -5.56 -3.58 6.84
N SER A 27 -5.59 -4.71 6.13
CA SER A 27 -4.38 -5.50 5.87
C SER A 27 -3.32 -4.69 5.12
N ILE A 28 -3.71 -3.94 4.08
CA ILE A 28 -2.82 -3.06 3.32
C ILE A 28 -2.20 -1.99 4.24
N LEU A 29 -3.00 -1.36 5.11
CA LEU A 29 -2.53 -0.39 6.10
C LEU A 29 -1.46 -0.98 7.02
N HIS A 30 -1.72 -2.15 7.62
CA HIS A 30 -0.77 -2.80 8.52
C HIS A 30 0.52 -3.24 7.81
N PHE A 31 0.42 -3.82 6.62
CA PHE A 31 1.60 -4.19 5.82
C PHE A 31 2.47 -2.98 5.47
N SER A 32 1.83 -1.88 5.11
CA SER A 32 2.47 -0.62 4.76
C SER A 32 3.20 -0.01 5.96
N ALA A 33 2.56 0.01 7.12
CA ALA A 33 3.17 0.49 8.37
C ALA A 33 4.41 -0.32 8.74
N MET A 34 4.31 -1.65 8.71
CA MET A 34 5.40 -2.55 9.04
C MET A 34 6.57 -2.41 8.05
N THR A 35 6.27 -2.36 6.76
CA THR A 35 7.30 -2.22 5.72
C THR A 35 8.03 -0.88 5.86
N ASN A 36 7.30 0.20 6.11
CA ASN A 36 7.92 1.49 6.38
C ASN A 36 8.84 1.45 7.63
N ALA A 37 8.36 0.88 8.74
CA ALA A 37 9.15 0.79 9.96
C ALA A 37 10.46 0.02 9.76
N ILE A 38 10.44 -1.06 8.96
CA ILE A 38 11.62 -1.88 8.66
C ILE A 38 12.63 -1.13 7.77
N VAL A 39 12.15 -0.46 6.72
CA VAL A 39 13.02 0.16 5.70
C VAL A 39 13.51 1.55 6.14
N THR A 40 12.59 2.40 6.60
CA THR A 40 12.92 3.80 6.88
C THR A 40 13.24 4.05 8.35
N GLY A 41 12.61 3.30 9.26
CA GLY A 41 12.65 3.55 10.70
C GLY A 41 11.99 4.87 11.13
N LYS A 42 11.32 5.59 10.21
CA LYS A 42 10.72 6.89 10.48
C LYS A 42 9.21 6.79 10.72
N GLY A 43 8.69 7.68 11.57
CA GLY A 43 7.24 7.88 11.69
C GLY A 43 6.64 8.33 10.36
N VAL A 44 5.51 7.74 9.97
CA VAL A 44 4.78 8.03 8.74
C VAL A 44 3.29 8.09 9.04
N MET A 45 2.58 9.02 8.41
CA MET A 45 1.12 9.00 8.39
C MET A 45 0.65 8.18 7.20
N LEU A 46 -0.24 7.22 7.46
CA LEU A 46 -0.82 6.34 6.46
C LEU A 46 -2.31 6.62 6.36
N ASN A 47 -2.74 7.03 5.17
CA ASN A 47 -4.14 7.33 4.91
C ASN A 47 -4.67 6.42 3.80
N PRO A 48 -5.96 6.05 3.83
CA PRO A 48 -6.60 5.51 2.65
C PRO A 48 -6.55 6.55 1.50
N PRO A 49 -6.51 6.10 0.23
CA PRO A 49 -6.62 6.97 -0.92
C PRO A 49 -8.05 7.55 -1.06
N ASP A 50 -8.26 8.42 -2.04
CA ASP A 50 -9.55 9.05 -2.35
C ASP A 50 -10.72 8.06 -2.36
N GLU A 51 -11.92 8.54 -2.00
CA GLU A 51 -13.13 7.71 -1.84
C GLU A 51 -13.36 6.77 -3.03
N GLY A 52 -13.60 5.49 -2.72
CA GLY A 52 -13.83 4.44 -3.71
C GLY A 52 -12.58 3.72 -4.21
N THR A 53 -11.38 4.15 -3.82
CA THR A 53 -10.13 3.49 -4.20
C THR A 53 -9.56 2.67 -3.04
N MET A 54 -8.96 1.52 -3.32
CA MET A 54 -8.22 0.73 -2.33
C MET A 54 -6.72 1.01 -2.46
N GLY A 55 -6.01 1.13 -1.35
CA GLY A 55 -4.58 1.43 -1.38
C GLY A 55 -4.13 2.23 -0.17
N ILE A 56 -3.05 3.00 -0.34
CA ILE A 56 -2.44 3.75 0.75
C ILE A 56 -1.67 4.97 0.24
N VAL A 57 -1.79 6.07 0.99
CA VAL A 57 -1.01 7.29 0.81
C VAL A 57 0.02 7.36 1.94
N PHE A 58 1.29 7.49 1.58
CA PHE A 58 2.36 7.72 2.54
C PHE A 58 2.65 9.21 2.65
N ALA A 59 2.58 9.72 3.88
CA ALA A 59 2.91 11.10 4.20
C ALA A 59 3.99 11.13 5.28
N TYR A 60 5.19 11.52 4.89
CA TYR A 60 6.33 11.64 5.82
C TYR A 60 6.44 13.07 6.36
N PRO A 61 6.58 13.26 7.69
CA PRO A 61 6.72 14.59 8.30
C PRO A 61 8.03 15.28 7.87
N GLU A 62 9.05 14.50 7.58
CA GLU A 62 10.34 14.95 7.05
C GLU A 62 10.65 14.22 5.76
N ALA A 63 11.51 14.80 4.92
CA ALA A 63 12.02 14.07 3.76
C ALA A 63 12.69 12.75 4.21
N ILE A 64 12.38 11.68 3.51
CA ILE A 64 13.15 10.44 3.56
C ILE A 64 14.23 10.48 2.48
N ASP A 65 15.28 9.70 2.69
CA ASP A 65 16.33 9.53 1.70
C ASP A 65 15.75 8.91 0.41
N ALA A 66 16.23 9.38 -0.75
CA ALA A 66 15.70 8.95 -2.04
C ALA A 66 15.89 7.45 -2.30
N GLU A 67 17.00 6.86 -1.84
CA GLU A 67 17.24 5.42 -1.96
C GLU A 67 16.25 4.65 -1.08
N LYS A 68 16.02 5.11 0.15
CA LYS A 68 15.03 4.51 1.06
C LYS A 68 13.60 4.66 0.54
N GLU A 69 13.30 5.76 -0.14
CA GLU A 69 12.01 5.96 -0.77
C GLU A 69 11.75 4.95 -1.89
N VAL A 70 12.74 4.75 -2.77
CA VAL A 70 12.65 3.72 -3.81
C VAL A 70 12.51 2.33 -3.18
N GLU A 71 13.34 2.03 -2.17
CA GLU A 71 13.32 0.74 -1.49
C GLU A 71 11.96 0.46 -0.84
N VAL A 72 11.36 1.45 -0.15
CA VAL A 72 10.06 1.26 0.51
C VAL A 72 8.95 1.07 -0.53
N ARG A 73 8.96 1.87 -1.61
CA ARG A 73 7.99 1.79 -2.71
C ARG A 73 7.98 0.40 -3.34
N GLU A 74 9.14 -0.09 -3.76
CA GLU A 74 9.29 -1.42 -4.37
C GLU A 74 8.94 -2.54 -3.38
N SER A 75 9.36 -2.39 -2.14
CA SER A 75 9.09 -3.32 -1.05
C SER A 75 7.59 -3.51 -0.78
N ILE A 76 6.81 -2.42 -0.80
CA ILE A 76 5.37 -2.45 -0.57
C ILE A 76 4.68 -3.13 -1.74
N VAL A 77 4.97 -2.70 -2.98
CA VAL A 77 4.36 -3.28 -4.19
C VAL A 77 4.60 -4.79 -4.26
N LYS A 78 5.85 -5.22 -4.04
CA LYS A 78 6.22 -6.64 -4.07
C LYS A 78 5.46 -7.46 -3.03
N ARG A 79 5.35 -6.96 -1.79
CA ARG A 79 4.67 -7.64 -0.69
C ARG A 79 3.16 -7.71 -0.93
N LEU A 80 2.54 -6.63 -1.39
CA LEU A 80 1.12 -6.60 -1.73
C LEU A 80 0.79 -7.58 -2.86
N ASN A 81 1.57 -7.57 -3.95
CA ASN A 81 1.34 -8.48 -5.08
C ASN A 81 1.59 -9.94 -4.70
N SER A 82 2.56 -10.21 -3.83
CA SER A 82 2.79 -11.54 -3.26
C SER A 82 1.60 -11.99 -2.40
N PHE A 83 1.08 -11.11 -1.55
CA PHE A 83 -0.11 -11.36 -0.73
C PHE A 83 -1.36 -11.65 -1.60
N PHE A 84 -1.59 -10.85 -2.64
CA PHE A 84 -2.72 -11.07 -3.57
C PHE A 84 -2.58 -12.42 -4.29
N THR A 85 -1.38 -12.73 -4.80
CA THR A 85 -1.11 -14.02 -5.46
C THR A 85 -1.36 -15.20 -4.52
N MET A 86 -0.82 -15.14 -3.29
CA MET A 86 -0.98 -16.23 -2.30
C MET A 86 -2.43 -16.38 -1.82
N SER A 87 -3.20 -15.31 -1.86
CA SER A 87 -4.61 -15.29 -1.47
C SER A 87 -5.56 -15.60 -2.63
N ASN A 88 -5.03 -15.90 -3.83
CA ASN A 88 -5.81 -16.04 -5.07
C ASN A 88 -6.74 -14.84 -5.34
N LEU A 89 -6.25 -13.63 -5.07
CA LEU A 89 -6.94 -12.38 -5.37
C LEU A 89 -6.46 -11.88 -6.74
N GLU A 90 -7.40 -11.56 -7.62
CA GLU A 90 -7.14 -11.00 -8.96
C GLU A 90 -6.91 -9.47 -8.87
N LEU A 91 -6.01 -9.07 -7.98
CA LEU A 91 -5.66 -7.69 -7.66
C LEU A 91 -4.19 -7.41 -7.93
N ASN A 92 -3.85 -6.15 -8.17
CA ASN A 92 -2.48 -5.70 -8.39
C ASN A 92 -2.24 -4.32 -7.76
N ALA A 93 -1.15 -4.19 -7.01
CA ALA A 93 -0.67 -2.94 -6.46
C ALA A 93 0.25 -2.23 -7.46
N VAL A 94 0.01 -0.93 -7.66
CA VAL A 94 0.82 -0.05 -8.51
C VAL A 94 1.11 1.26 -7.79
N ILE A 95 2.26 1.87 -8.11
CA ILE A 95 2.63 3.20 -7.61
C ILE A 95 2.04 4.24 -8.56
N ILE A 96 1.48 5.32 -8.00
CA ILE A 96 1.00 6.49 -8.73
C ILE A 96 1.65 7.76 -8.16
#